data_AF-A0A969XNY2-F1
#
_entry.id   AF-A0A969XNY2-F1
#
_cell.length_a   1.000
_cell.length_b   1.000
_cell.length_c   1.000
_cell.angle_alpha   90.00
_cell.angle_beta   90.00
_cell.angle_gamma   90.00
#
_symmetry.space_group_name_H-M   'P 1'
#
loop_
_entity.id
_entity.type
_entity.pdbx_description
1 polymer ?
#
loop_
_entity_poly.entity_id
_entity_poly.type
_entity_poly.pdbx_seq_one_letter_code
_entity_poly.pdbx_strand_id
1 'polypeptide(L)'
;MTGLTRWAAQVSAPGGDLVGLWVAALLTLAVLSRALGRNVVFRLAEHLFVGVAAGYGAGLAWTSVLAPRVRLLIEDPVGHWHYGLFFGLGLLMLARSARRLSPLANLPLAVLFGAGTGLALGGTLTGTLVGQVRASLVSIAPAAYGPGVVGWAYAADALLLVIGTIAVLASYQFTVRSRGRLARAWQAAIRPLRGLGRGFILVAFGALLGGAILSFFTLLSSRLDFLLGDWLGPLVNGVF
;
A
#
# COMPACT_ATOMS: atom_id res chain seq x y z
N MET A 1 30.66 10.54 -6.49
CA MET A 1 29.73 9.78 -7.36
C MET A 1 30.48 8.71 -8.16
N THR A 2 31.35 7.90 -7.55
CA THR A 2 32.45 7.24 -8.31
C THR A 2 32.72 5.77 -7.98
N GLY A 3 32.06 5.17 -6.98
CA GLY A 3 32.23 3.74 -6.66
C GLY A 3 31.04 2.88 -7.09
N LEU A 4 29.83 3.26 -6.65
CA LEU A 4 28.59 2.51 -6.90
C LEU A 4 28.20 2.47 -8.39
N THR A 5 28.45 3.54 -9.14
CA THR A 5 28.18 3.60 -10.58
C THR A 5 29.11 2.71 -11.39
N ARG A 6 30.37 2.53 -10.94
CA ARG A 6 31.33 1.62 -11.59
C ARG A 6 31.03 0.15 -11.27
N TRP A 7 30.62 -0.16 -10.05
CA TRP A 7 30.17 -1.50 -9.67
C TRP A 7 28.89 -1.88 -10.41
N ALA A 8 27.90 -0.99 -10.48
CA ALA A 8 26.69 -1.22 -11.26
C ALA A 8 26.99 -1.43 -12.75
N ALA A 9 27.94 -0.67 -13.31
CA ALA A 9 28.40 -0.83 -14.69
C ALA A 9 29.16 -2.16 -14.95
N GLN A 10 29.82 -2.73 -13.92
CA GLN A 10 30.46 -4.05 -14.00
C GLN A 10 29.46 -5.20 -13.88
N VAL A 11 28.37 -5.03 -13.12
CA VAL A 11 27.28 -6.01 -13.05
C VAL A 11 26.46 -6.05 -14.35
N SER A 12 26.35 -4.92 -15.07
CA SER A 12 25.71 -4.87 -16.40
C SER A 12 26.59 -5.36 -17.56
N ALA A 13 27.72 -6.03 -17.27
CA ALA A 13 28.45 -6.77 -18.29
C ALA A 13 27.64 -8.03 -18.68
N PRO A 14 27.77 -8.58 -19.90
CA PRO A 14 26.98 -9.72 -20.36
C PRO A 14 27.05 -10.96 -19.42
N GLY A 15 28.13 -11.10 -18.63
CA GLY A 15 28.24 -12.16 -17.61
C GLY A 15 27.44 -11.90 -16.31
N GLY A 16 27.21 -10.64 -15.94
CA GLY A 16 26.44 -10.29 -14.74
C GLY A 16 24.94 -10.42 -14.96
N ASP A 17 24.47 -10.21 -16.19
CA ASP A 17 23.07 -10.49 -16.58
C ASP A 17 22.74 -11.99 -16.44
N LEU A 18 23.69 -12.87 -16.78
CA LEU A 18 23.54 -14.32 -16.59
C LEU A 18 23.47 -14.69 -15.11
N VAL A 19 24.39 -14.20 -14.28
CA VAL A 19 24.37 -14.47 -12.84
C VAL A 19 23.08 -13.94 -12.20
N GLY A 20 22.63 -12.73 -12.60
CA GLY A 20 21.38 -12.14 -12.16
C GLY A 20 20.17 -12.98 -12.55
N LEU A 21 20.13 -13.50 -13.78
CA LEU A 21 19.08 -14.41 -14.27
C LEU A 21 19.00 -15.68 -13.43
N TRP A 22 20.14 -16.34 -13.17
CA TRP A 22 20.18 -17.55 -12.34
C TRP A 22 19.77 -17.30 -10.89
N VAL A 23 20.23 -16.21 -10.29
CA VAL A 23 19.81 -15.83 -8.92
C VAL A 23 18.31 -15.55 -8.87
N ALA A 24 17.77 -14.80 -9.84
CA ALA A 24 16.35 -14.51 -9.92
C ALA A 24 15.50 -15.77 -10.13
N ALA A 25 15.95 -16.71 -10.97
CA ALA A 25 15.28 -17.99 -11.19
C ALA A 25 15.26 -18.84 -9.92
N LEU A 26 16.41 -19.00 -9.25
CA LEU A 26 16.51 -19.77 -8.00
C LEU A 26 15.65 -19.18 -6.88
N LEU A 27 15.64 -17.85 -6.73
CA LEU A 27 14.79 -17.17 -5.75
C LEU A 27 13.31 -17.32 -6.10
N THR A 28 12.93 -17.24 -7.38
CA THR A 28 11.55 -17.45 -7.82
C THR A 28 11.08 -18.87 -7.49
N LEU A 29 11.90 -19.88 -7.78
CA LEU A 29 11.63 -21.28 -7.42
C LEU A 29 11.57 -21.47 -5.90
N ALA A 30 12.45 -20.82 -5.14
CA ALA A 30 12.45 -20.87 -3.68
C ALA A 30 11.14 -20.31 -3.08
N VAL A 31 10.60 -19.24 -3.66
CA VAL A 31 9.31 -18.67 -3.26
C VAL A 31 8.15 -19.59 -3.67
N LEU A 32 8.14 -20.09 -4.91
CA LEU A 32 7.11 -21.01 -5.41
C LEU A 32 7.09 -22.35 -4.64
N SER A 33 8.22 -22.77 -4.06
CA SER A 33 8.33 -23.96 -3.20
C SER A 33 7.33 -23.94 -2.03
N ARG A 34 6.84 -22.76 -1.61
CA ARG A 34 5.80 -22.64 -0.58
C ARG A 34 4.48 -23.32 -0.94
N ALA A 35 4.15 -23.37 -2.23
CA ALA A 35 2.94 -24.01 -2.74
C ALA A 35 2.96 -25.54 -2.53
N LEU A 36 4.16 -26.14 -2.48
CA LEU A 36 4.37 -27.57 -2.29
C LEU A 36 4.38 -28.00 -0.80
N GLY A 37 4.33 -27.04 0.14
CA GLY A 37 4.31 -27.32 1.58
C GLY A 37 5.30 -26.50 2.39
N ARG A 38 5.61 -26.95 3.62
CA ARG A 38 6.47 -26.24 4.57
C ARG A 38 7.95 -26.56 4.33
N ASN A 39 8.59 -25.84 3.41
CA ASN A 39 9.98 -26.10 2.99
C ASN A 39 11.01 -25.15 3.64
N VAL A 40 12.23 -25.65 3.88
CA VAL A 40 13.36 -24.85 4.41
C VAL A 40 13.80 -23.78 3.41
N VAL A 41 13.77 -24.13 2.12
CA VAL A 41 14.17 -23.26 1.00
C VAL A 41 13.34 -21.98 0.96
N PHE A 42 12.02 -22.09 1.12
CA PHE A 42 11.13 -20.93 1.22
C PHE A 42 11.50 -20.03 2.41
N ARG A 43 11.75 -20.62 3.59
CA ARG A 43 12.12 -19.84 4.79
C ARG A 43 13.44 -19.09 4.57
N LEU A 44 14.43 -19.69 3.92
CA LEU A 44 15.68 -19.01 3.59
C LEU A 44 15.43 -17.80 2.68
N ALA A 45 14.62 -17.96 1.63
CA ALA A 45 14.24 -16.86 0.74
C ALA A 45 13.50 -15.74 1.50
N GLU A 46 12.61 -16.09 2.44
CA GLU A 46 11.91 -15.12 3.30
C GLU A 46 12.88 -14.33 4.19
N HIS A 47 13.81 -15.00 4.88
CA HIS A 47 14.79 -14.33 5.74
C HIS A 47 15.74 -13.45 4.92
N LEU A 48 16.16 -13.91 3.74
CA LEU A 48 16.96 -13.11 2.82
C LEU A 48 16.19 -11.86 2.37
N PHE A 49 14.94 -12.01 1.95
CA PHE A 49 14.10 -10.91 1.50
C PHE A 49 13.91 -9.86 2.61
N VAL A 50 13.53 -10.30 3.81
CA VAL A 50 13.36 -9.41 4.97
C VAL A 50 14.68 -8.76 5.37
N GLY A 51 15.79 -9.50 5.35
CA GLY A 51 17.12 -8.99 5.65
C GLY A 51 17.59 -7.91 4.67
N VAL A 52 17.41 -8.14 3.37
CA VAL A 52 17.73 -7.16 2.31
C VAL A 52 16.83 -5.93 2.43
N ALA A 53 15.53 -6.10 2.65
CA ALA A 53 14.60 -4.99 2.83
C ALA A 53 14.96 -4.14 4.06
N ALA A 54 15.27 -4.78 5.19
CA ALA A 54 15.70 -4.09 6.41
C ALA A 54 17.04 -3.38 6.23
N GLY A 55 18.02 -4.03 5.57
CA GLY A 55 19.33 -3.45 5.28
C GLY A 55 19.24 -2.24 4.34
N TYR A 56 18.47 -2.35 3.27
CA TYR A 56 18.21 -1.23 2.36
C TYR A 56 17.51 -0.07 3.08
N GLY A 57 16.47 -0.37 3.87
CA GLY A 57 15.78 0.63 4.68
C GLY A 57 16.70 1.32 5.68
N ALA A 58 17.58 0.58 6.36
CA ALA A 58 18.57 1.14 7.28
C ALA A 58 19.61 2.01 6.55
N GLY A 59 20.08 1.59 5.36
CA GLY A 59 20.99 2.36 4.52
C GLY A 59 20.37 3.68 4.05
N LEU A 60 19.11 3.66 3.60
CA LEU A 60 18.36 4.87 3.27
C LEU A 60 18.15 5.77 4.49
N ALA A 61 17.76 5.21 5.63
CA ALA A 61 17.61 5.98 6.86
C ALA A 61 18.94 6.65 7.26
N TRP A 62 20.07 5.94 7.14
CA TRP A 62 21.38 6.52 7.44
C TRP A 62 21.73 7.66 6.47
N THR A 63 21.68 7.38 5.17
CA THR A 63 22.18 8.31 4.15
C THR A 63 21.24 9.49 3.90
N SER A 64 19.94 9.26 3.87
CA SER A 64 18.93 10.29 3.58
C SER A 64 18.46 11.02 4.82
N VAL A 65 18.53 10.39 6.00
CA VAL A 65 17.94 10.95 7.22
C VAL A 65 18.97 11.32 8.28
N LEU A 66 19.68 10.33 8.81
CA LEU A 66 20.51 10.50 10.00
C LEU A 66 21.80 11.27 9.71
N ALA A 67 22.60 10.84 8.72
CA ALA A 67 23.91 11.44 8.45
C ALA A 67 23.84 12.94 8.12
N PRO A 68 22.90 13.43 7.26
CA PRO A 68 22.77 14.86 7.01
C PRO A 68 22.35 15.64 8.26
N ARG A 69 21.41 15.12 9.06
CA ARG A 69 20.90 15.79 10.27
C ARG A 69 21.93 15.84 11.39
N VAL A 70 22.72 14.77 11.55
CA VAL A 70 23.84 14.74 12.50
C VAL A 70 24.91 15.75 12.11
N ARG A 71 25.23 15.84 10.81
CA ARG A 71 26.18 16.83 10.30
C ARG A 71 25.72 18.26 10.60
N LEU A 72 24.46 18.58 10.31
CA LEU A 72 23.88 19.90 10.62
C LEU A 72 23.89 20.23 12.12
N LEU A 73 23.65 19.23 12.98
CA LEU A 73 23.71 19.40 14.42
C LEU A 73 25.13 19.69 14.94
N ILE A 74 26.17 19.14 14.29
CA ILE A 74 27.57 19.39 14.64
C ILE A 74 28.03 20.76 14.11
N GLU A 75 27.60 21.14 12.91
CA GLU A 75 27.99 22.40 12.27
C GLU A 75 27.34 23.64 12.93
N ASP A 76 26.06 23.57 13.32
CA ASP A 76 25.36 24.64 14.05
C ASP A 76 24.45 24.07 15.17
N PRO A 77 25.02 23.83 16.36
CA PRO A 77 24.29 23.23 17.48
C PRO A 77 23.13 24.09 18.00
N VAL A 78 23.23 25.42 17.89
CA VAL A 78 22.24 26.34 18.46
C VAL A 78 21.04 26.47 17.53
N GLY A 79 21.26 26.57 16.21
CA GLY A 79 20.18 26.60 15.22
C GLY A 79 19.42 25.27 15.09
N HIS A 80 20.08 24.14 15.33
CA HIS A 80 19.55 22.81 15.01
C HIS A 80 19.32 21.90 16.23
N TRP A 81 19.18 22.47 17.44
CA TRP A 81 19.04 21.72 18.70
C TRP A 81 17.93 20.64 18.69
N HIS A 82 16.84 20.86 17.94
CA HIS A 82 15.73 19.91 17.78
C HIS A 82 16.19 18.56 17.21
N TYR A 83 17.22 18.51 16.35
CA TYR A 83 17.76 17.25 15.84
C TYR A 83 18.45 16.43 16.93
N GLY A 84 19.08 17.09 17.90
CA GLY A 84 19.65 16.44 19.09
C GLY A 84 18.56 15.79 19.95
N LEU A 85 17.42 16.45 20.12
CA LEU A 85 16.25 15.88 20.81
C LEU A 85 15.74 14.62 20.08
N PHE A 86 15.55 14.68 18.76
CA PHE A 86 15.10 13.51 17.99
C PHE A 86 16.12 12.36 17.99
N PHE A 87 17.41 12.67 17.98
CA PHE A 87 18.47 11.66 18.11
C PHE A 87 18.46 11.02 19.50
N GLY A 88 18.28 11.82 20.56
CA GLY A 88 18.10 11.33 21.93
C GLY A 88 16.88 10.43 22.07
N LEU A 89 15.73 10.81 21.48
CA LEU A 89 14.54 9.97 21.40
C LEU A 89 14.80 8.67 20.61
N GLY A 90 15.54 8.75 19.50
CA GLY A 90 15.95 7.57 18.73
C GLY A 90 16.86 6.62 19.51
N LEU A 91 17.78 7.15 20.31
CA LEU A 91 18.66 6.35 21.16
C LEU A 91 17.88 5.71 22.32
N LEU A 92 16.90 6.43 22.89
CA LEU A 92 15.99 5.88 23.90
C LEU A 92 15.16 4.69 23.36
N MET A 93 14.88 4.64 22.06
CA MET A 93 14.26 3.45 21.45
C MET A 93 15.19 2.23 21.48
N LEU A 94 16.51 2.38 21.36
CA LEU A 94 17.45 1.25 21.50
C LEU A 94 17.45 0.70 22.94
N ALA A 95 17.27 1.58 23.93
CA ALA A 95 17.19 1.20 25.34
C ALA A 95 15.94 0.34 25.68
N ARG A 96 14.99 0.19 24.75
CA ARG A 96 13.79 -0.66 24.92
C ARG A 96 14.12 -2.12 25.23
N SER A 97 15.25 -2.64 24.75
CA SER A 97 15.67 -4.02 25.06
C SER A 97 16.00 -4.21 26.55
N ALA A 98 16.36 -3.13 27.25
CA ALA A 98 16.60 -3.14 28.68
C ALA A 98 15.28 -2.90 29.44
N ARG A 99 14.75 -3.95 30.10
CA ARG A 99 13.49 -3.91 30.89
C ARG A 99 13.42 -2.77 31.91
N ARG A 100 14.56 -2.24 32.38
CA ARG A 100 14.63 -1.17 33.40
C ARG A 100 14.38 0.25 32.85
N LEU A 101 14.52 0.48 31.54
CA LEU A 101 14.34 1.80 30.89
C LEU A 101 13.01 1.90 30.12
N SER A 102 12.12 0.92 30.29
CA SER A 102 10.83 0.80 29.59
C SER A 102 9.92 2.04 29.66
N PRO A 103 9.76 2.78 30.79
CA PRO A 103 8.88 3.94 30.80
C PRO A 103 9.43 5.11 29.98
N LEU A 104 10.75 5.24 29.87
CA LEU A 104 11.40 6.29 29.09
C LEU A 104 11.38 5.99 27.58
N ALA A 105 11.33 4.70 27.22
CA ALA A 105 11.13 4.25 25.83
C ALA A 105 9.70 4.46 25.31
N ASN A 106 8.72 4.75 26.17
CA ASN A 106 7.35 5.05 25.76
C ASN A 106 7.22 6.44 25.10
N LEU A 107 8.10 7.39 25.41
CA LEU A 107 8.11 8.74 24.84
C LEU A 107 8.35 8.72 23.31
N PRO A 108 9.44 8.10 22.80
CA PRO A 108 9.64 7.96 21.36
C PRO A 108 8.51 7.22 20.65
N LEU A 109 7.92 6.19 21.30
CA LEU A 109 6.80 5.44 20.74
C LEU A 109 5.54 6.31 20.65
N ALA A 110 5.23 7.10 21.67
CA ALA A 110 4.11 8.03 21.65
C ALA A 110 4.25 9.06 20.52
N VAL A 111 5.47 9.58 20.30
CA VAL A 111 5.77 10.47 19.17
C VAL A 111 5.59 9.75 17.84
N LEU A 112 6.11 8.53 17.68
CA LEU A 112 6.00 7.76 16.44
C LEU A 112 4.55 7.41 16.10
N PHE A 113 3.78 6.94 17.10
CA PHE A 113 2.36 6.64 16.92
C PHE A 113 1.53 7.89 16.71
N GLY A 114 1.80 8.98 17.43
CA GLY A 114 1.10 10.25 17.26
C GLY A 114 1.32 10.85 15.89
N ALA A 115 2.58 10.98 15.46
CA ALA A 115 2.93 11.47 14.13
C ALA A 115 2.42 10.52 13.03
N GLY A 116 2.61 9.21 13.19
CA GLY A 116 2.15 8.20 12.23
C GLY A 116 0.62 8.20 12.06
N THR A 117 -0.12 8.27 13.17
CA THR A 117 -1.59 8.36 13.15
C THR A 117 -2.04 9.67 12.54
N GLY A 118 -1.39 10.79 12.88
CA GLY A 118 -1.69 12.10 12.30
C GLY A 118 -1.49 12.12 10.78
N LEU A 119 -0.37 11.60 10.29
CA LEU A 119 -0.08 11.49 8.87
C LEU A 119 -1.02 10.52 8.15
N ALA A 120 -1.34 9.37 8.76
CA ALA A 120 -2.26 8.40 8.18
C ALA A 120 -3.70 8.93 8.10
N LEU A 121 -4.21 9.53 9.18
CA LEU A 121 -5.54 10.14 9.20
C LEU A 121 -5.59 11.37 8.27
N GLY A 122 -4.61 12.27 8.34
CA GLY A 122 -4.53 13.42 7.46
C GLY A 122 -4.42 13.02 5.99
N GLY A 123 -3.58 12.04 5.68
CA GLY A 123 -3.37 11.51 4.34
C GLY A 123 -4.60 10.77 3.78
N THR A 124 -5.31 10.00 4.61
CA THR A 124 -6.57 9.37 4.19
C THR A 124 -7.69 10.40 4.01
N LEU A 125 -7.82 11.37 4.92
CA LEU A 125 -8.83 12.43 4.79
C LEU A 125 -8.63 13.25 3.52
N THR A 126 -7.41 13.75 3.29
CA THR A 126 -7.11 14.61 2.15
C THR A 126 -6.93 13.84 0.84
N GLY A 127 -6.26 12.68 0.90
CA GLY A 127 -5.94 11.87 -0.27
C GLY A 127 -7.10 11.03 -0.79
N THR A 128 -8.03 10.59 0.07
CA THR A 128 -9.19 9.81 -0.36
C THR A 128 -10.50 10.53 -0.12
N LEU A 129 -10.84 10.88 1.12
CA LEU A 129 -12.19 11.34 1.45
C LEU A 129 -12.55 12.65 0.76
N VAL A 130 -11.69 13.68 0.82
CA VAL A 130 -11.97 14.96 0.15
C VAL A 130 -12.08 14.79 -1.37
N GLY A 131 -11.19 14.01 -1.97
CA GLY A 131 -11.25 13.69 -3.40
C GLY A 131 -12.55 12.98 -3.78
N GLN A 132 -12.96 11.98 -2.99
CA GLN A 132 -14.20 11.23 -3.18
C GLN A 132 -15.44 12.10 -3.01
N VAL A 133 -15.49 12.97 -2.00
CA VAL A 133 -16.59 13.92 -1.83
C VAL A 133 -16.68 14.85 -3.03
N ARG A 134 -15.56 15.44 -3.47
CA ARG A 134 -15.55 16.30 -4.66
C ARG A 134 -15.99 15.55 -5.92
N ALA A 135 -15.52 14.33 -6.13
CA ALA A 135 -15.91 13.50 -7.26
C ALA A 135 -17.39 13.09 -7.23
N SER A 136 -18.05 13.12 -6.07
CA SER A 136 -19.49 12.88 -5.95
C SER A 136 -20.37 14.11 -6.25
N LEU A 137 -19.79 15.31 -6.31
CA LEU A 137 -20.48 16.56 -6.64
C LEU A 137 -20.63 16.73 -8.16
N VAL A 138 -21.29 15.77 -8.80
CA VAL A 138 -21.55 15.77 -10.25
C VAL A 138 -22.93 16.31 -10.57
N SER A 139 -23.06 16.99 -11.72
CA SER A 139 -24.35 17.46 -12.21
C SER A 139 -25.15 16.28 -12.78
N ILE A 140 -26.44 16.19 -12.47
CA ILE A 140 -27.31 15.15 -13.06
C ILE A 140 -27.91 15.65 -14.39
N ALA A 141 -27.72 16.93 -14.73
CA ALA A 141 -28.31 17.52 -15.93
C ALA A 141 -27.54 17.08 -17.19
N PRO A 142 -28.20 16.47 -18.20
CA PRO A 142 -27.57 16.08 -19.47
C PRO A 142 -26.92 17.25 -20.20
N ALA A 143 -27.48 18.46 -20.03
CA ALA A 143 -26.93 19.70 -20.59
C ALA A 143 -25.49 20.01 -20.14
N ALA A 144 -25.04 19.46 -19.00
CA ALA A 144 -23.69 19.65 -18.50
C ALA A 144 -22.63 18.81 -19.23
N TYR A 145 -23.03 17.79 -20.00
CA TYR A 145 -22.14 16.80 -20.61
C TYR A 145 -22.06 16.87 -22.15
N GLY A 146 -22.77 17.83 -22.75
CA GLY A 146 -22.81 18.04 -24.21
C GLY A 146 -24.02 17.41 -24.90
N PRO A 147 -24.23 17.73 -26.19
CA PRO A 147 -25.41 17.32 -26.92
C PRO A 147 -25.38 15.83 -27.34
N GLY A 148 -26.57 15.26 -27.53
CA GLY A 148 -26.75 13.91 -28.07
C GLY A 148 -26.75 12.78 -27.03
N VAL A 149 -26.72 11.54 -27.52
CA VAL A 149 -26.84 10.30 -26.71
C VAL A 149 -25.73 10.19 -25.66
N VAL A 150 -24.54 10.70 -25.99
CA VAL A 150 -23.37 10.67 -25.10
C VAL A 150 -23.60 11.50 -23.82
N GLY A 151 -24.22 12.68 -23.91
CA GLY A 151 -24.52 13.51 -22.74
C GLY A 151 -25.55 12.86 -21.79
N TRP A 152 -26.53 12.16 -22.35
CA TRP A 152 -27.49 11.37 -21.57
C TRP A 152 -26.86 10.17 -20.87
N ALA A 153 -25.88 9.51 -21.51
CA ALA A 153 -25.15 8.40 -20.89
C ALA A 153 -24.35 8.86 -19.65
N TYR A 154 -23.63 9.99 -19.74
CA TYR A 154 -22.90 10.55 -18.61
C TYR A 154 -23.82 11.05 -17.49
N ALA A 155 -24.97 11.65 -17.83
CA ALA A 155 -25.98 12.03 -16.84
C ALA A 155 -26.56 10.81 -16.10
N ALA A 156 -26.76 9.69 -16.82
CA ALA A 156 -27.20 8.44 -16.21
C ALA A 156 -26.13 7.85 -15.27
N ASP A 157 -24.85 7.92 -15.65
CA ASP A 157 -23.74 7.51 -14.78
C ASP A 157 -23.65 8.37 -13.52
N ALA A 158 -23.76 9.70 -13.67
CA ALA A 158 -23.81 10.64 -12.54
C ALA A 158 -25.00 10.35 -11.60
N LEU A 159 -26.17 10.05 -12.15
CA LEU A 159 -27.34 9.66 -11.38
C LEU A 159 -27.12 8.33 -10.63
N LEU A 160 -26.52 7.34 -11.30
CA LEU A 160 -26.19 6.05 -10.72
C LEU A 160 -25.20 6.21 -9.57
N LEU A 161 -24.17 7.06 -9.74
CA LEU A 161 -23.20 7.39 -8.70
C LEU A 161 -23.88 7.99 -7.47
N VAL A 162 -24.75 8.99 -7.66
CA VAL A 162 -25.45 9.67 -6.55
C VAL A 162 -26.39 8.69 -5.83
N ILE A 163 -27.23 7.97 -6.57
CA ILE A 163 -28.17 6.99 -5.99
C ILE A 163 -27.41 5.87 -5.28
N GLY A 164 -26.36 5.34 -5.91
CA GLY A 164 -25.50 4.30 -5.35
C GLY A 164 -24.84 4.74 -4.05
N THR A 165 -24.28 5.96 -4.02
CA THR A 165 -23.66 6.53 -2.82
C THR A 165 -24.65 6.66 -1.67
N ILE A 166 -25.84 7.22 -1.93
CA ILE A 166 -26.89 7.35 -0.92
C ILE A 166 -27.36 5.96 -0.45
N ALA A 167 -27.53 5.00 -1.36
CA ALA A 167 -27.96 3.65 -1.04
C ALA A 167 -26.97 2.92 -0.14
N VAL A 168 -25.67 3.00 -0.47
CA VAL A 168 -24.59 2.43 0.33
C VAL A 168 -24.54 3.07 1.71
N LEU A 169 -24.58 4.41 1.82
CA LEU A 169 -24.61 5.10 3.11
C LEU A 169 -25.83 4.71 3.95
N ALA A 170 -27.00 4.61 3.32
CA ALA A 170 -28.23 4.17 3.99
C ALA A 170 -28.11 2.73 4.54
N SER A 171 -27.34 1.86 3.88
CA SER A 171 -27.12 0.48 4.31
C SER A 171 -26.30 0.35 5.60
N TYR A 172 -25.39 1.30 5.85
CA TYR A 172 -24.51 1.35 7.03
C TYR A 172 -25.12 2.06 8.25
N GLN A 173 -26.34 2.56 8.13
CA GLN A 173 -26.96 3.34 9.20
C GLN A 173 -27.28 2.43 10.42
N PHE A 174 -26.42 2.48 11.43
CA PHE A 174 -26.63 1.88 12.76
C PHE A 174 -27.87 2.50 13.37
N THR A 175 -29.00 1.82 13.21
CA THR A 175 -30.28 2.35 13.65
C THR A 175 -30.36 2.18 15.17
N VAL A 176 -30.08 3.26 15.91
CA VAL A 176 -30.47 3.37 17.33
C VAL A 176 -31.97 3.09 17.39
N ARG A 177 -32.37 2.17 18.26
CA ARG A 177 -33.74 1.63 18.35
C ARG A 177 -34.72 2.72 18.84
N SER A 178 -35.09 3.65 17.97
CA SER A 178 -36.00 4.73 18.31
C SER A 178 -37.45 4.21 18.32
N ARG A 179 -38.12 4.27 19.48
CA ARG A 179 -39.46 3.69 19.76
C ARG A 179 -40.62 4.61 19.31
N GLY A 180 -40.71 4.96 18.02
CA GLY A 180 -41.78 5.83 17.47
C GLY A 180 -42.51 5.28 16.24
N ARG A 181 -43.77 5.69 16.01
CA ARG A 181 -44.53 5.38 14.76
C ARG A 181 -43.89 6.01 13.53
N LEU A 182 -43.42 7.26 13.66
CA LEU A 182 -42.62 7.98 12.65
C LEU A 182 -41.31 7.25 12.33
N ALA A 183 -40.63 6.72 13.34
CA ALA A 183 -39.41 5.93 13.14
C ALA A 183 -39.69 4.62 12.36
N ARG A 184 -40.83 3.98 12.57
CA ARG A 184 -41.26 2.79 11.80
C ARG A 184 -41.60 3.14 10.34
N ALA A 185 -42.31 4.24 10.10
CA ALA A 185 -42.62 4.71 8.75
C ALA A 185 -41.34 5.08 7.97
N TRP A 186 -40.41 5.80 8.60
CA TRP A 186 -39.10 6.13 8.02
C TRP A 186 -38.27 4.88 7.72
N GLN A 187 -38.27 3.89 8.61
CA GLN A 187 -37.61 2.61 8.35
C GLN A 187 -38.22 1.85 7.17
N ALA A 188 -39.55 1.91 6.99
CA ALA A 188 -40.21 1.30 5.84
C ALA A 188 -39.81 1.97 4.51
N ALA A 189 -39.66 3.29 4.51
CA ALA A 189 -39.25 4.06 3.32
C ALA A 189 -37.79 3.77 2.90
N ILE A 190 -36.86 3.58 3.85
CA ILE A 190 -35.43 3.37 3.55
C ILE A 190 -35.10 1.88 3.31
N ARG A 191 -35.97 0.93 3.70
CA ARG A 191 -35.76 -0.51 3.44
C ARG A 191 -35.32 -0.88 2.02
N PRO A 192 -36.00 -0.44 0.94
CA PRO A 192 -35.58 -0.77 -0.43
C PRO A 192 -34.19 -0.19 -0.75
N LEU A 193 -33.93 1.04 -0.29
CA LEU A 193 -32.66 1.72 -0.49
C LEU A 193 -31.50 1.01 0.23
N ARG A 194 -31.74 0.45 1.42
CA ARG A 194 -30.77 -0.41 2.14
C ARG A 194 -30.50 -1.72 1.42
N GLY A 195 -31.53 -2.33 0.84
CA GLY A 195 -31.40 -3.55 0.04
C GLY A 195 -30.51 -3.30 -1.19
N LEU A 196 -30.78 -2.22 -1.91
CA LEU A 196 -29.97 -1.78 -3.04
C LEU A 196 -28.51 -1.53 -2.62
N GLY A 197 -28.29 -0.79 -1.52
CA GLY A 197 -26.95 -0.51 -1.00
C GLY A 197 -26.15 -1.76 -0.65
N ARG A 198 -26.78 -2.77 -0.05
CA ARG A 198 -26.14 -4.08 0.21
C ARG A 198 -25.76 -4.81 -1.08
N GLY A 199 -26.59 -4.71 -2.11
CA GLY A 199 -26.28 -5.22 -3.45
C GLY A 199 -25.03 -4.55 -4.03
N PHE A 200 -24.97 -3.21 -3.98
CA PHE A 200 -23.79 -2.45 -4.41
C PHE A 200 -22.52 -2.85 -3.64
N ILE A 201 -22.62 -3.02 -2.31
CA ILE A 201 -21.51 -3.48 -1.48
C ILE A 201 -21.04 -4.88 -1.91
N LEU A 202 -21.97 -5.81 -2.17
CA LEU A 202 -21.65 -7.17 -2.61
C LEU A 202 -20.91 -7.16 -3.95
N VAL A 203 -21.39 -6.35 -4.91
CA VAL A 203 -20.75 -6.17 -6.22
C VAL A 203 -19.36 -5.57 -6.07
N ALA A 204 -19.21 -4.52 -5.25
CA ALA A 204 -17.93 -3.87 -5.01
C ALA A 204 -16.90 -4.83 -4.37
N PHE A 205 -17.28 -5.57 -3.33
CA PHE A 205 -16.40 -6.58 -2.73
C PHE A 205 -16.08 -7.72 -3.71
N GLY A 206 -17.06 -8.15 -4.52
CA GLY A 206 -16.85 -9.14 -5.56
C GLY A 206 -15.82 -8.67 -6.59
N ALA A 207 -15.92 -7.42 -7.05
CA ALA A 207 -14.94 -6.82 -7.96
C ALA A 207 -13.55 -6.69 -7.34
N LEU A 208 -13.46 -6.27 -6.07
CA LEU A 208 -12.17 -6.18 -5.36
C LEU A 208 -11.51 -7.55 -5.19
N LEU A 209 -12.29 -8.57 -4.80
CA LEU A 209 -11.79 -9.95 -4.67
C LEU A 209 -11.37 -10.52 -6.03
N GLY A 210 -12.19 -10.32 -7.07
CA GLY A 210 -11.85 -10.73 -8.43
C GLY A 210 -10.57 -10.05 -8.94
N GLY A 211 -10.42 -8.75 -8.69
CA GLY A 211 -9.20 -7.99 -9.02
C GLY A 211 -7.97 -8.48 -8.27
N ALA A 212 -8.12 -8.87 -7.00
CA ALA A 212 -7.03 -9.46 -6.21
C ALA A 212 -6.61 -10.84 -6.76
N ILE A 213 -7.59 -11.71 -7.07
CA ILE A 213 -7.32 -13.03 -7.67
C ILE A 213 -6.64 -12.87 -9.04
N LEU A 214 -7.14 -11.97 -9.88
CA LEU A 214 -6.54 -11.68 -11.19
C LEU A 214 -5.10 -11.18 -11.00
N SER A 215 -4.86 -10.30 -10.05
CA SER A 215 -3.51 -9.80 -9.75
C SER A 215 -2.57 -10.92 -9.33
N PHE A 216 -3.01 -11.85 -8.47
CA PHE A 216 -2.20 -13.02 -8.11
C PHE A 216 -1.95 -13.95 -9.29
N PHE A 217 -2.96 -14.19 -10.13
CA PHE A 217 -2.81 -15.02 -11.33
C PHE A 217 -1.85 -14.38 -12.33
N THR A 218 -1.96 -13.08 -12.59
CA THR A 218 -1.05 -12.33 -13.46
C THR A 218 0.38 -12.38 -12.94
N LEU A 219 0.58 -12.18 -11.62
CA LEU A 219 1.91 -12.31 -11.01
C LEU A 219 2.47 -13.72 -11.16
N LEU A 220 1.67 -14.76 -10.92
CA LEU A 220 2.09 -16.15 -11.09
C LEU A 220 2.45 -16.46 -12.54
N SER A 221 1.58 -16.06 -13.49
CA SER A 221 1.81 -16.23 -14.92
C SER A 221 3.10 -15.54 -15.35
N SER A 222 3.35 -14.31 -14.90
CA SER A 222 4.59 -13.57 -15.18
C SER A 222 5.83 -14.30 -14.65
N ARG A 223 5.75 -14.94 -13.47
CA ARG A 223 6.87 -15.70 -12.92
C ARG A 223 7.09 -17.03 -13.64
N LEU A 224 6.03 -17.68 -14.13
CA LEU A 224 6.15 -18.88 -14.95
C LEU A 224 6.72 -18.57 -16.34
N ASP A 225 6.27 -17.48 -16.95
CA ASP A 225 6.78 -16.99 -18.24
C ASP A 225 8.28 -16.67 -18.15
N PHE A 226 8.71 -15.96 -17.10
CA PHE A 226 10.12 -15.74 -16.81
C PHE A 226 10.93 -17.04 -16.66
N LEU A 227 10.41 -18.03 -15.93
CA LEU A 227 11.13 -19.30 -15.74
C LEU A 227 11.23 -20.13 -17.02
N LEU A 228 10.16 -20.19 -17.81
CA LEU A 228 10.07 -21.02 -19.01
C LEU A 228 10.70 -20.34 -20.23
N GLY A 229 10.43 -19.06 -20.42
CA GLY A 229 10.89 -18.25 -21.55
C GLY A 229 12.30 -17.72 -21.34
N ASP A 230 12.50 -16.87 -20.34
CA ASP A 230 13.77 -16.15 -20.17
C ASP A 230 14.89 -17.02 -19.60
N TRP A 231 14.57 -17.94 -18.68
CA TRP A 231 15.58 -18.79 -18.04
C TRP A 231 15.79 -20.14 -18.74
N LEU A 232 14.73 -20.94 -18.93
CA LEU A 232 14.84 -22.26 -19.59
C LEU A 232 14.87 -22.17 -21.12
N GLY A 233 14.23 -21.17 -21.72
CA GLY A 233 14.10 -21.04 -23.17
C GLY A 233 15.45 -21.06 -23.89
N PRO A 234 16.46 -20.25 -23.49
CA PRO A 234 17.75 -20.29 -24.16
C PRO A 234 18.59 -21.54 -23.79
N LEU A 235 18.31 -22.21 -22.66
CA LEU A 235 18.94 -23.50 -22.29
C LEU A 235 18.46 -24.65 -23.17
N VAL A 236 17.16 -24.67 -23.50
CA VAL A 236 16.53 -25.71 -24.32
C VAL A 236 16.81 -25.49 -25.81
N ASN A 237 16.86 -24.24 -26.26
CA ASN A 237 17.14 -23.90 -27.67
C ASN A 237 18.64 -23.86 -28.00
N GLY A 238 19.53 -24.09 -27.03
CA GLY A 238 20.98 -24.11 -27.24
C GLY A 238 21.59 -22.76 -27.61
N VAL A 239 21.04 -21.65 -27.09
CA VAL A 239 21.43 -20.26 -27.44
C VAL A 239 22.31 -19.62 -26.35
N PHE A 240 22.99 -20.42 -25.54
CA PHE A 240 23.97 -19.95 -24.54
C PHE A 240 25.41 -20.22 -24.96
#